data_AF-A0A2N2MUY8-F1
#
_entry.id   AF-A0A2N2MUY8-F1
#
_cell.length_a   1.000
_cell.length_b   1.000
_cell.length_c   1.000
_cell.angle_alpha   90.00
_cell.angle_beta   90.00
_cell.angle_gamma   90.00
#
_symmetry.space_group_name_H-M   'P 1'
#
loop_
_entity.id
_entity.type
_entity.pdbx_description
1 polymer ?
#
loop_
_entity_poly.entity_id
_entity_poly.type
_entity_poly.pdbx_seq_one_letter_code
_entity_poly.pdbx_strand_id
1 'polypeptide(L)' 'MMAEKVDLFDPGKLAIVALILVVGIGGNIGYGGNLPIPLLKGVFPFGWPAIAAAAVFGILVNLIFVFIKPPKVRATDVLQ' A
#
# COMPACT_ATOMS: atom_id res chain seq x y z
N MET A 1 19.24 -9.47 -4.27
CA MET A 1 18.33 -10.49 -3.75
C MET A 1 17.18 -9.78 -3.06
N MET A 2 16.03 -9.58 -3.73
CA MET A 2 14.79 -9.39 -2.99
C MET A 2 14.42 -10.75 -2.41
N ALA A 3 14.13 -10.81 -1.11
CA ALA A 3 14.02 -12.04 -0.33
C ALA A 3 12.84 -12.95 -0.73
N GLU A 4 11.94 -12.46 -1.59
CA GLU A 4 10.79 -13.18 -2.10
C GLU A 4 10.68 -12.89 -3.60
N LYS A 5 10.21 -13.85 -4.42
CA LYS A 5 10.08 -13.74 -5.88
C LYS A 5 8.99 -12.73 -6.29
N VAL A 6 9.08 -11.50 -5.80
CA VAL A 6 8.19 -10.40 -6.13
C VAL A 6 8.65 -9.79 -7.44
N ASP A 7 7.77 -9.84 -8.43
CA ASP A 7 7.98 -9.22 -9.73
C ASP A 7 7.61 -7.74 -9.63
N LEU A 8 8.62 -6.86 -9.68
CA LEU A 8 8.43 -5.40 -9.64
C LEU A 8 8.20 -4.79 -11.03
N PHE A 9 8.24 -5.60 -12.10
CA PHE A 9 7.84 -5.17 -13.44
C PHE A 9 6.33 -5.30 -13.64
N ASP A 10 5.66 -6.13 -12.84
CA ASP A 10 4.20 -6.15 -12.78
C ASP A 10 3.71 -4.86 -12.08
N PRO A 11 2.92 -4.02 -12.77
CA PRO A 11 2.49 -2.74 -12.22
C PRO A 11 1.60 -2.90 -10.98
N GLY A 12 0.86 -4.00 -10.86
CA GLY A 12 0.03 -4.29 -9.69
C GLY A 12 0.87 -4.56 -8.45
N LYS A 13 1.85 -5.46 -8.54
CA LYS A 13 2.77 -5.76 -7.44
C LYS A 13 3.61 -4.55 -7.05
N LEU A 14 4.11 -3.80 -8.03
CA LEU A 14 4.84 -2.55 -7.78
C LEU A 14 3.97 -1.53 -7.02
N ALA A 15 2.70 -1.37 -7.41
CA ALA A 15 1.77 -0.47 -6.74
C ALA A 15 1.50 -0.88 -5.29
N ILE A 16 1.36 -2.18 -5.00
CA ILE A 16 1.16 -2.67 -3.62
C ILE A 16 2.38 -2.38 -2.75
N VAL A 17 3.59 -2.68 -3.24
CA VAL A 17 4.82 -2.40 -2.48
C VAL A 17 5.00 -0.90 -2.25
N ALA A 18 4.78 -0.09 -3.28
CA ALA A 18 4.85 1.38 -3.16
C ALA A 18 3.85 1.91 -2.13
N LEU A 19 2.61 1.41 -2.13
CA LEU A 19 1.58 1.79 -1.16
C LEU A 19 2.02 1.48 0.29
N ILE A 20 2.50 0.26 0.54
CA ILE A 20 2.92 -0.17 1.88
C ILE A 20 4.10 0.68 2.37
N LEU A 21 5.07 0.98 1.50
CA LEU A 21 6.21 1.83 1.84
C LEU A 21 5.79 3.26 2.14
N VAL A 22 4.95 3.87 1.30
CA VAL A 22 4.47 5.24 1.49
C VAL A 22 3.67 5.37 2.78
N VAL A 23 2.74 4.44 3.05
CA VAL A 23 1.93 4.50 4.26
C VAL A 23 2.73 4.15 5.51
N GLY A 24 3.59 3.13 5.45
CA GLY A 24 4.38 2.68 6.60
C GLY A 24 5.48 3.66 6.98
N ILE A 25 6.37 3.96 6.04
CA ILE A 25 7.50 4.88 6.26
C ILE A 25 6.99 6.31 6.38
N GLY A 26 6.08 6.74 5.50
CA GLY A 26 5.48 8.07 5.57
C GLY A 26 4.65 8.28 6.83
N GLY A 27 3.96 7.24 7.32
CA GLY A 27 3.27 7.26 8.61
C GLY A 27 4.23 7.41 9.80
N ASN A 28 5.41 6.79 9.72
CA ASN A 28 6.43 6.92 10.75
C ASN A 28 7.07 8.32 10.77
N ILE A 29 7.44 8.84 9.60
CA ILE A 29 8.08 10.16 9.47
C ILE A 29 7.09 11.31 9.73
N GLY A 30 5.88 11.22 9.19
CA GLY A 30 4.89 12.29 9.25
C GLY A 30 4.10 12.35 10.56
N TYR A 31 3.95 11.21 11.26
CA TYR A 31 3.08 11.11 12.44
C TYR A 31 3.70 10.35 13.62
N GLY A 32 5.03 10.15 13.63
CA GLY A 32 5.73 9.53 14.77
C GLY A 32 5.38 8.04 14.98
N GLY A 33 4.92 7.36 13.93
CA GLY A 33 4.62 5.93 13.95
C GLY A 33 3.14 5.59 14.02
N ASN A 34 2.26 6.57 14.30
CA ASN A 34 0.82 6.35 14.41
C ASN A 34 0.04 7.30 13.49
N LEU A 35 -0.76 6.77 12.58
CA LEU A 35 -1.62 7.57 11.71
C LEU A 35 -2.78 8.20 12.52
N PRO A 36 -3.09 9.50 12.30
CA PRO A 36 -4.17 10.21 12.99
C PRO A 36 -5.55 9.89 12.37
N ILE A 37 -5.87 8.60 12.22
CA ILE A 37 -7.15 8.15 11.71
C ILE A 37 -8.19 8.21 12.83
N PRO A 38 -9.33 8.91 12.65
CA PRO A 38 -10.32 9.08 13.72
C PRO A 38 -11.20 7.84 13.97
N LEU A 39 -10.96 6.75 13.24
CA LEU A 39 -11.66 5.47 13.33
C LEU A 39 -11.00 4.59 14.41
N LEU A 40 -11.77 3.76 15.13
CA LEU A 40 -11.27 2.87 16.21
C LEU A 40 -10.49 3.55 17.35
N LYS A 41 -10.73 4.83 17.66
CA LYS A 41 -10.11 5.54 18.80
C LYS A 41 -10.32 4.85 20.16
N GLY A 42 -11.36 4.03 20.30
CA GLY A 42 -11.60 3.24 21.52
C GLY A 42 -10.62 2.07 21.70
N VAL A 43 -10.02 1.57 20.62
CA VAL A 43 -9.03 0.47 20.65
C VAL A 43 -7.61 1.01 20.51
N PHE A 44 -7.45 2.13 19.80
CA PHE A 44 -6.16 2.79 19.58
C PHE A 44 -6.22 4.26 20.06
N PRO A 45 -5.90 4.53 21.35
CA PRO A 45 -5.97 5.86 21.94
C PRO A 45 -5.02 6.88 21.29
N PHE A 46 -3.91 6.39 20.74
CA PHE A 46 -2.81 7.20 20.19
C PHE A 46 -2.76 7.20 18.65
N GLY A 47 -3.80 6.69 17.98
CA GLY A 47 -3.85 6.54 16.52
C GLY A 47 -3.46 5.14 16.04
N TRP A 48 -3.68 4.87 14.75
CA TRP A 48 -3.43 3.53 14.18
C TRP A 48 -1.93 3.31 13.94
N PRO A 49 -1.34 2.19 14.37
CA PRO A 49 0.06 1.90 14.07
C PRO A 49 0.30 1.92 12.56
N ALA A 50 1.25 2.73 12.10
CA ALA A 50 1.45 3.02 10.68
C ALA A 50 1.77 1.75 9.88
N ILE A 51 2.63 0.89 10.41
CA ILE A 51 2.99 -0.39 9.78
C ILE A 51 1.80 -1.35 9.69
N ALA A 52 0.94 -1.38 10.71
CA ALA A 52 -0.26 -2.23 10.72
C ALA A 52 -1.30 -1.73 9.72
N ALA A 53 -1.53 -0.40 9.68
CA ALA A 53 -2.39 0.22 8.69
C ALA A 53 -1.89 -0.04 7.27
N ALA A 54 -0.59 0.13 7.02
CA ALA A 54 0.05 -0.14 5.73
C ALA A 54 -0.18 -1.59 5.27
N ALA A 55 -0.03 -2.58 6.16
CA ALA A 55 -0.29 -3.97 5.85
C ALA A 55 -1.75 -4.24 5.48
N VAL A 56 -2.70 -3.67 6.22
CA VAL A 56 -4.14 -3.80 5.92
C VAL A 56 -4.46 -3.17 4.56
N PHE A 57 -3.97 -1.96 4.28
CA PHE A 57 -4.14 -1.33 2.97
C PHE A 57 -3.54 -2.17 1.83
N GLY A 58 -2.34 -2.74 2.04
CA GLY A 58 -1.71 -3.63 1.08
C GLY A 58 -2.56 -4.86 0.75
N ILE A 59 -3.14 -5.51 1.76
CA ILE A 59 -4.04 -6.65 1.59
C ILE A 59 -5.32 -6.25 0.86
N LEU A 60 -5.93 -5.13 1.23
CA LEU A 60 -7.15 -4.63 0.59
C LEU A 60 -6.94 -4.35 -0.89
N VAL A 61 -5.85 -3.66 -1.25
CA VAL A 61 -5.53 -3.38 -2.66
C VAL A 61 -5.18 -4.66 -3.41
N ASN A 62 -4.46 -5.60 -2.78
CA ASN A 62 -4.21 -6.90 -3.39
C ASN A 62 -5.50 -7.66 -3.69
N LEU A 63 -6.47 -7.66 -2.76
CA LEU A 63 -7.80 -8.25 -2.99
C LEU A 63 -8.52 -7.57 -4.15
N ILE A 64 -8.47 -6.23 -4.24
CA ILE A 64 -9.02 -5.50 -5.38
C ILE A 64 -8.36 -5.97 -6.68
N PHE A 65 -7.05 -6.15 -6.73
CA PHE A 65 -6.34 -6.61 -7.93
C PHE A 65 -6.61 -8.07 -8.30
N VAL A 66 -7.00 -8.91 -7.33
CA VAL A 66 -7.48 -10.26 -7.60
C VAL A 66 -8.81 -10.22 -8.37
N PHE A 67 -9.73 -9.31 -8.01
CA PHE A 67 -11.01 -9.15 -8.70
C PHE A 67 -10.91 -8.30 -9.99
N ILE A 68 -10.08 -7.25 -9.97
CA ILE A 68 -9.90 -6.28 -11.05
C ILE A 68 -8.44 -6.31 -11.48
N LYS A 69 -8.13 -7.03 -12.56
CA LYS A 69 -6.75 -7.20 -13.01
C LYS A 69 -6.18 -5.85 -13.50
N PRO A 70 -5.02 -5.42 -12.98
CA PRO A 70 -4.37 -4.21 -13.46
C PRO A 70 -3.88 -4.38 -14.91
N PRO A 71 -3.82 -3.29 -15.70
CA PRO A 71 -3.31 -3.34 -17.06
C PRO A 71 -1.83 -3.69 -17.05
N LYS A 72 -1.46 -4.73 -17.81
CA LYS A 72 -0.08 -5.24 -17.89
C LYS A 72 0.79 -4.52 -18.93
N VAL A 73 0.16 -3.80 -19.85
CA VAL A 73 0.84 -3.04 -20.91
C VAL A 73 0.47 -1.57 -20.71
N ARG A 74 1.47 -0.69 -20.79
CA ARG A 74 1.26 0.76 -20.80
C ARG A 74 0.41 1.10 -22.01
N ALA A 75 -0.72 1.77 -21.81
CA ALA A 75 -1.56 2.24 -22.91
C ALA A 75 -0.70 3.13 -23.83
N THR A 76 -0.57 2.73 -25.10
CA THR A 76 0.13 3.49 -26.14
C THR A 76 -0.77 4.58 -26.73
N ASP A 77 -2.07 4.49 -26.46
CA ASP A 77 -3.14 5.33 -27.02
C ASP A 77 -3.12 6.76 -26.48
N VAL A 78 -2.29 7.03 -25.45
CA VAL A 78 -2.05 8.38 -24.88
C VAL A 78 -0.82 9.07 -25.47
N LEU A 79 -0.12 8.42 -26.42
CA LEU A 79 1.09 8.93 -27.08
C LEU A 79 0.87 9.27 -28.57
N GLN A 80 -0.37 9.18 -29.05
CA GLN A 80 -0.80 9.67 -30.37
C GLN A 80 -1.64 10.94 -30.20
#